data_AF-A0A1S3XSI7-F1
#
_entry.id   AF-A0A1S3XSI7-F1
#
_cell.length_a   1.000
_cell.length_b   1.000
_cell.length_c   1.000
_cell.angle_alpha   90.00
_cell.angle_beta   90.00
_cell.angle_gamma   90.00
#
_symmetry.space_group_name_H-M   'P 1'
#
loop_
_entity.id
_entity.type
_entity.pdbx_description
1 polymer ?
#
loop_
_entity_poly.entity_id
_entity_poly.type
_entity_poly.pdbx_seq_one_letter_code
_entity_poly.pdbx_strand_id
1 'polypeptide(L)'
;MMPIAHLVELTYKLFAPFGMKVPQLTPSRIRLLSRSRTFSCSKASDRIGYTPIVPLQEGLRRTIESYPHLRAEHGQGKEGPSKSSASLWMFFLMVVFSLLILSILGTISPWILFGIGIAAAFVVFFICDKRKKK
;
A
#
# COMPACT_ATOMS: atom_id res chain seq x y z
N MET A 1 -11.85 -12.21 -2.89
CA MET A 1 -11.32 -11.08 -3.70
C MET A 1 -11.74 -9.70 -3.20
N MET A 2 -12.99 -9.47 -2.78
CA MET A 2 -13.39 -8.22 -2.10
C MET A 2 -12.56 -7.78 -0.89
N PRO A 3 -12.13 -8.66 0.04
CA PRO A 3 -11.32 -8.22 1.19
C PRO A 3 -10.00 -7.58 0.76
N ILE A 4 -9.41 -8.04 -0.35
CA ILE A 4 -8.16 -7.49 -0.89
C ILE A 4 -8.39 -6.08 -1.44
N ALA A 5 -9.51 -5.84 -2.13
CA ALA A 5 -9.83 -4.50 -2.64
C ALA A 5 -10.05 -3.49 -1.49
N HIS A 6 -10.73 -3.90 -0.42
CA HIS A 6 -10.91 -3.06 0.77
C HIS A 6 -9.61 -2.82 1.54
N LEU A 7 -8.74 -3.83 1.63
CA LEU A 7 -7.41 -3.66 2.23
C LEU A 7 -6.58 -2.63 1.45
N VAL A 8 -6.59 -2.70 0.11
CA VAL A 8 -5.89 -1.73 -0.75
C VAL A 8 -6.50 -0.33 -0.66
N GLU A 9 -7.82 -0.23 -0.51
CA GLU A 9 -8.48 1.06 -0.29
C GLU A 9 -8.10 1.67 1.07
N LEU A 10 -8.04 0.84 2.11
CA LEU A 10 -7.68 1.25 3.45
C LEU A 10 -6.23 1.71 3.53
N THR A 11 -5.29 0.97 2.92
CA THR A 11 -3.90 1.41 2.84
C THR A 11 -3.77 2.70 2.04
N TYR A 12 -4.47 2.86 0.92
CA TYR A 12 -4.46 4.13 0.19
C TYR A 12 -4.99 5.29 1.05
N LYS A 13 -6.12 5.13 1.74
CA LYS A 13 -6.68 6.17 2.62
C LYS A 13 -5.74 6.54 3.76
N LEU A 14 -5.05 5.56 4.34
CA LEU A 14 -4.07 5.77 5.41
C LEU A 14 -2.84 6.54 4.93
N PHE A 15 -2.39 6.26 3.70
CA PHE A 15 -1.17 6.85 3.13
C PHE A 15 -1.41 8.07 2.22
N ALA A 16 -2.66 8.37 1.84
CA ALA A 16 -3.02 9.51 1.00
C ALA A 16 -2.61 10.88 1.60
N PRO A 17 -2.72 11.12 2.93
CA PRO A 17 -2.25 12.37 3.55
C PRO A 17 -0.74 12.56 3.44
N PHE A 18 0.01 11.48 3.19
CA PHE A 18 1.47 11.50 3.05
C PHE A 18 1.94 11.76 1.62
N GLY A 19 1.05 12.20 0.71
CA GLY A 19 1.42 12.64 -0.63
C GLY A 19 1.74 11.51 -1.61
N MET A 20 1.26 10.29 -1.37
CA MET A 20 1.48 9.17 -2.29
C MET A 20 0.71 9.34 -3.60
N LYS A 21 1.39 9.19 -4.74
CA LYS A 21 0.75 9.18 -6.07
C LYS A 21 -0.08 7.90 -6.22
N VAL A 22 -1.28 8.02 -6.79
CA VAL A 22 -2.21 6.90 -6.96
C VAL A 22 -1.53 5.76 -7.73
N PRO A 23 -1.43 4.55 -7.16
CA PRO A 23 -0.79 3.43 -7.83
C PRO A 23 -1.64 2.95 -9.01
N GLN A 24 -1.01 2.24 -9.97
CA GLN A 24 -1.70 1.68 -11.13
C GLN A 24 -2.79 0.64 -10.78
N LEU A 25 -2.76 0.11 -9.56
CA LEU A 25 -3.65 -0.94 -9.07
C LEU A 25 -4.75 -0.38 -8.16
N THR A 26 -5.71 0.35 -8.74
CA THR A 26 -6.86 0.90 -8.03
C THR A 26 -7.83 -0.21 -7.56
N PRO A 27 -8.55 -0.06 -6.43
CA PRO A 27 -9.55 -1.04 -5.98
C PRO A 27 -10.57 -1.46 -7.05
N SER A 28 -10.99 -0.52 -7.91
CA SER A 28 -11.86 -0.76 -9.06
C SER A 28 -11.22 -1.71 -10.09
N ARG A 29 -9.94 -1.51 -10.40
CA ARG A 29 -9.16 -2.39 -11.28
C ARG A 29 -9.01 -3.77 -10.68
N ILE A 30 -8.71 -3.87 -9.40
CA ILE A 30 -8.62 -5.16 -8.68
C ILE A 30 -9.95 -5.89 -8.77
N ARG A 31 -11.08 -5.20 -8.56
CA ARG A 31 -12.41 -5.78 -8.65
C ARG A 31 -12.72 -6.29 -10.05
N LEU A 32 -12.39 -5.54 -11.09
CA LEU A 32 -12.57 -5.95 -12.49
C LEU A 32 -11.69 -7.15 -12.85
N LEU A 33 -10.39 -7.09 -12.52
CA LEU A 33 -9.43 -8.17 -12.81
C LEU A 33 -9.73 -9.45 -12.04
N SER A 34 -10.22 -9.31 -10.81
CA SER A 34 -10.59 -10.47 -9.98
C SER A 34 -11.79 -11.24 -10.50
N ARG A 35 -12.57 -10.64 -11.42
CA ARG A 35 -13.74 -11.27 -12.00
C ARG A 35 -13.35 -11.92 -13.32
N SER A 36 -13.17 -13.24 -13.30
CA SER A 36 -13.04 -14.04 -14.51
C SER A 36 -14.39 -14.10 -15.24
N ARG A 37 -14.65 -13.13 -16.12
CA ARG A 37 -15.68 -13.27 -17.16
C ARG A 37 -15.01 -13.55 -18.49
N THR A 38 -14.96 -14.83 -18.84
CA THR A 38 -14.71 -15.24 -20.22
C THR A 38 -16.06 -15.36 -20.91
N PHE A 39 -16.17 -14.82 -22.13
CA PHE A 39 -17.37 -14.97 -22.96
C PHE A 39 -17.05 -15.93 -24.10
N SER A 40 -17.85 -16.99 -24.21
CA SER A 40 -17.79 -17.89 -25.35
C SER A 40 -18.45 -17.21 -26.57
N CYS A 41 -17.67 -17.02 -27.63
CA CYS A 41 -18.19 -16.56 -28.92
C CYS A 41 -18.78 -17.70 -29.77
N SER A 42 -18.86 -18.93 -29.26
CA SER A 42 -19.36 -20.10 -30.01
C SER A 42 -20.79 -19.87 -30.52
N LYS A 43 -21.68 -19.37 -29.65
CA LYS A 43 -23.06 -19.05 -30.02
C LYS A 43 -23.17 -17.94 -31.08
N ALA A 44 -22.21 -17.02 -31.13
CA ALA A 44 -22.19 -15.96 -32.14
C ALA A 44 -21.76 -16.51 -33.51
N SER A 45 -20.80 -17.44 -33.53
CA SER A 45 -20.41 -18.13 -34.76
C SER A 45 -21.60 -18.90 -35.36
N ASP A 46 -22.31 -19.66 -34.52
CA ASP A 46 -23.46 -20.47 -34.96
C ASP A 46 -24.66 -19.63 -35.45
N ARG A 47 -24.95 -18.52 -34.77
CA ARG A 47 -26.17 -17.72 -35.01
C ARG A 47 -26.02 -16.64 -36.08
N ILE A 48 -24.84 -16.03 -36.17
CA ILE A 48 -24.60 -14.86 -37.05
C ILE A 48 -23.43 -15.09 -38.00
N GLY A 49 -22.91 -16.33 -38.10
CA GLY A 49 -21.78 -16.65 -38.96
C GLY A 49 -20.49 -15.93 -38.56
N TYR A 50 -20.39 -15.50 -37.30
CA TYR A 50 -19.24 -14.74 -36.84
C TYR A 50 -17.95 -15.54 -37.00
N THR A 51 -17.03 -14.99 -37.79
CA THR A 51 -15.67 -15.50 -37.98
C THR A 51 -14.70 -14.35 -37.74
N PRO A 52 -13.76 -14.46 -36.79
CA PRO A 52 -12.83 -13.39 -36.50
C PRO A 52 -11.92 -13.13 -37.71
N ILE A 53 -11.69 -11.85 -38.03
CA ILE A 53 -10.86 -11.41 -39.17
C ILE A 53 -9.42 -11.91 -39.05
N VAL A 54 -8.93 -12.07 -37.82
CA VAL A 54 -7.60 -12.61 -37.52
C VAL A 54 -7.70 -13.72 -36.48
N PRO A 55 -6.93 -14.82 -36.61
CA PRO A 55 -6.87 -15.84 -35.58
C PRO A 55 -6.25 -15.26 -34.31
N LEU A 56 -6.64 -15.82 -33.15
CA LEU A 56 -6.27 -15.29 -31.83
C LEU A 56 -4.76 -15.07 -31.68
N GLN A 57 -3.95 -16.05 -32.10
CA GLN A 57 -2.50 -16.00 -31.98
C GLN A 57 -1.88 -14.87 -32.82
N GLU A 58 -2.40 -14.65 -34.03
CA GLU A 58 -1.94 -13.57 -34.91
C GLU A 58 -2.37 -12.20 -34.37
N GLY A 59 -3.59 -12.08 -33.86
CA GLY A 59 -4.07 -10.86 -33.21
C GLY A 59 -3.21 -10.47 -32.01
N LEU A 60 -2.82 -11.46 -31.18
CA LEU A 60 -1.92 -11.24 -30.06
C LEU A 60 -0.54 -10.76 -30.52
N ARG A 61 0.04 -11.40 -31.54
CA ARG A 61 1.33 -11.03 -32.12
C ARG A 61 1.33 -9.57 -32.60
N ARG A 62 0.34 -9.18 -33.40
CA ARG A 62 0.20 -7.80 -33.90
C ARG A 62 0.02 -6.78 -32.78
N THR A 63 -0.73 -7.13 -31.74
CA THR A 63 -0.94 -6.26 -30.57
C THR A 63 0.40 -6.00 -29.86
N ILE A 64 1.20 -7.04 -29.65
CA ILE A 64 2.53 -6.92 -29.01
C ILE A 64 3.50 -6.12 -29.89
N GLU A 65 3.43 -6.27 -31.21
CA GLU A 65 4.27 -5.53 -32.17
C GLU A 65 3.87 -4.05 -32.28
N SER A 66 2.61 -3.69 -32.04
CA SER A 66 2.13 -2.30 -32.16
C SER A 66 2.61 -1.35 -31.05
N TYR A 67 3.05 -1.91 -29.91
CA TYR A 67 3.49 -1.13 -28.75
C TYR A 67 4.96 -1.39 -28.38
N PRO A 68 5.93 -1.19 -29.29
CA PRO A 68 7.35 -1.36 -28.95
C PRO A 68 7.79 -0.33 -27.91
N HIS A 69 7.21 0.88 -27.94
CA HIS A 69 7.50 1.98 -27.03
C HIS A 69 6.91 1.82 -25.61
N LEU A 70 5.92 0.95 -25.42
CA LEU A 70 5.40 0.62 -24.08
C LEU A 70 6.16 -0.54 -23.44
N ARG A 71 7.05 -1.20 -24.19
CA ARG A 71 7.98 -2.14 -23.59
C ARG A 71 8.84 -1.31 -22.64
N ALA A 72 8.76 -1.64 -21.35
CA ALA A 72 9.77 -1.22 -20.42
C ALA A 72 11.06 -1.87 -20.92
N GLU A 73 11.85 -1.13 -21.69
CA GLU A 73 13.21 -1.57 -21.97
C GLU A 73 13.85 -1.82 -20.62
N HIS A 74 14.37 -3.02 -20.42
CA HIS A 74 15.25 -3.35 -19.31
C HIS A 74 16.58 -2.62 -19.57
N GLY A 75 16.53 -1.30 -19.63
CA GLY A 75 17.69 -0.45 -19.76
C GLY A 75 18.48 -0.56 -18.46
N GLN A 76 19.44 -1.48 -18.42
CA GLN A 76 20.66 -1.27 -17.65
C GLN A 76 21.32 -0.02 -18.24
N GLY A 77 20.90 1.16 -17.79
CA GLY A 77 21.15 2.41 -18.51
C GLY A 77 21.13 3.62 -17.60
N LYS A 78 22.26 3.83 -16.91
CA LYS A 78 22.68 5.06 -16.22
C LYS A 78 21.78 5.51 -15.07
N GLU A 79 22.08 4.93 -13.91
CA GLU A 79 21.73 5.51 -12.60
C GLU A 79 22.41 6.87 -12.44
N GLY A 80 21.76 7.94 -12.89
CA GLY A 80 21.90 9.22 -12.19
C GLY A 80 21.35 9.06 -10.77
N PRO A 81 21.70 9.91 -9.79
CA PRO A 81 21.18 9.81 -8.41
C PRO A 81 19.67 10.03 -8.44
N SER A 82 18.94 8.96 -8.70
CA SER A 82 17.51 8.95 -8.85
C SER A 82 16.94 9.04 -7.43
N LYS A 83 16.03 9.98 -7.25
CA LYS A 83 15.30 10.26 -6.00
C LYS A 83 14.58 9.02 -5.41
N SER A 84 14.62 7.88 -6.09
CA SER A 84 14.03 6.60 -5.70
C SER A 84 14.77 5.94 -4.53
N SER A 85 16.11 6.05 -4.43
CA SER A 85 16.89 5.41 -3.35
C SER A 85 16.56 6.01 -1.97
N ALA A 86 16.42 7.35 -1.90
CA ALA A 86 15.98 8.03 -0.69
C ALA A 86 14.57 7.62 -0.27
N SER A 87 13.66 7.41 -1.24
CA SER A 87 12.30 6.95 -0.95
C SER A 87 12.27 5.52 -0.40
N LEU A 88 13.08 4.61 -0.97
CA LEU A 88 13.20 3.23 -0.50
C LEU A 88 13.79 3.17 0.91
N TRP A 89 14.80 3.99 1.18
CA TRP A 89 15.41 4.11 2.50
C TRP A 89 14.46 4.69 3.54
N MET A 90 13.61 5.64 3.13
CA MET A 90 12.55 6.19 3.98
C MET A 90 11.50 5.13 4.34
N PHE A 91 11.09 4.26 3.40
CA PHE A 91 10.19 3.15 3.71
C PHE A 91 10.84 2.14 4.67
N PHE A 92 12.11 1.82 4.46
CA PHE A 92 12.85 0.94 5.36
C PHE A 92 12.91 1.50 6.79
N LEU A 93 13.26 2.79 6.93
CA LEU A 93 13.32 3.47 8.22
C LEU A 93 11.95 3.53 8.90
N MET A 94 10.88 3.76 8.13
CA MET A 94 9.50 3.79 8.63
C MET A 94 9.02 2.42 9.13
N VAL A 95 9.41 1.33 8.45
CA VAL A 95 9.13 -0.04 8.89
C VAL A 95 9.89 -0.34 10.18
N VAL A 96 11.20 -0.07 10.23
CA VAL A 96 12.02 -0.27 11.43
C VAL A 96 11.47 0.53 12.62
N PHE A 97 11.08 1.79 12.41
CA PHE A 97 10.51 2.63 13.46
C PHE A 97 9.13 2.12 13.93
N SER A 98 8.28 1.64 13.02
CA SER A 98 6.99 1.05 13.37
C SER A 98 7.14 -0.24 14.19
N LEU A 99 8.09 -1.11 13.82
CA LEU A 99 8.44 -2.31 14.59
C LEU A 99 9.03 -1.96 15.96
N LEU A 100 9.87 -0.91 16.03
CA LEU A 100 10.42 -0.41 17.28
C LEU A 100 9.31 0.12 18.21
N ILE A 101 8.35 0.90 17.67
CA ILE A 101 7.21 1.39 18.43
C ILE A 101 6.33 0.24 18.92
N LEU A 102 6.04 -0.77 18.09
CA LEU A 102 5.25 -1.94 18.51
C LEU A 102 5.95 -2.74 19.61
N SER A 103 7.28 -2.87 19.53
CA SER A 103 8.10 -3.49 20.57
C SER A 103 8.05 -2.69 21.88
N ILE A 104 8.15 -1.37 21.79
CA ILE A 104 8.06 -0.47 22.94
C ILE A 104 6.63 -0.51 23.53
N LEU A 105 5.58 -0.47 22.73
CA LEU A 105 4.19 -0.48 23.20
C LEU A 105 3.80 -1.83 23.86
N GLY A 106 4.41 -2.93 23.41
CA GLY A 106 4.25 -4.25 24.04
C GLY A 106 5.08 -4.42 25.33
N THR A 107 6.17 -3.66 25.49
CA THR A 107 7.05 -3.72 26.66
C THR A 107 6.75 -2.64 27.71
N ILE A 108 6.13 -1.53 27.32
CA ILE A 108 5.57 -0.54 28.25
C ILE A 108 4.36 -1.18 28.92
N SER A 109 4.65 -1.93 29.99
CA SER A 109 3.67 -2.39 30.95
C SER A 109 2.89 -1.19 31.50
N PRO A 110 1.58 -1.34 31.82
CA PRO A 110 0.81 -0.31 32.53
C PRO A 110 1.50 0.20 33.81
N TRP A 111 2.46 -0.58 34.33
CA TRP A 111 3.33 -0.24 35.44
C TRP A 111 4.19 1.02 35.24
N ILE A 112 4.67 1.31 34.03
CA ILE A 112 5.50 2.52 33.80
C ILE A 112 4.64 3.78 33.87
N LEU A 113 3.46 3.75 33.26
CA LEU A 113 2.47 4.84 33.36
C LEU A 113 2.01 5.02 34.81
N PHE A 114 1.79 3.93 35.54
CA PHE A 114 1.44 3.94 36.95
C PHE A 114 2.57 4.51 37.83
N GLY A 115 3.83 4.15 37.56
CA GLY A 115 5.00 4.65 38.29
C GLY A 115 5.19 6.17 38.14
N ILE A 116 5.02 6.69 36.92
CA ILE A 116 5.09 8.14 36.66
C ILE A 116 3.94 8.87 37.38
N GLY A 117 2.73 8.30 37.35
CA GLY A 117 1.56 8.86 38.04
C GLY A 117 1.75 8.95 39.56
N ILE A 118 2.29 7.89 40.19
CA ILE A 118 2.60 7.89 41.63
C ILE A 118 3.64 8.95 41.96
N ALA A 119 4.76 9.01 41.21
CA ALA A 119 5.81 9.99 41.47
C ALA A 119 5.29 11.43 41.36
N ALA A 120 4.45 11.72 40.36
CA ALA A 120 3.81 13.02 40.20
C ALA A 120 2.87 13.37 41.37
N ALA A 121 2.06 12.40 41.84
CA ALA A 121 1.19 12.58 43.00
C ALA A 121 1.98 12.88 44.28
N PHE A 122 3.12 12.20 44.49
CA PHE A 122 4.01 12.47 45.62
C PHE A 122 4.62 13.88 45.55
N VAL A 123 5.08 14.33 44.38
CA VAL A 123 5.63 15.68 44.21
C VAL A 123 4.55 16.73 44.48
N VAL A 124 3.34 16.54 43.96
CA VAL A 124 2.20 17.44 44.23
C VAL A 124 1.87 17.46 45.72
N PHE A 125 1.85 16.30 46.38
CA PHE A 125 1.61 16.20 47.82
C PHE A 125 2.70 16.95 48.63
N PHE A 126 3.97 16.78 48.27
CA PHE A 126 5.08 17.50 48.90
C PHE A 126 4.99 19.01 48.75
N ILE A 127 4.57 19.48 47.57
CA ILE A 127 4.35 20.91 47.31
C ILE A 127 3.16 21.43 48.13
N CYS A 128 2.07 20.67 48.21
CA CYS A 128 0.89 21.03 49.01
C CYS A 128 1.18 21.05 50.53
N ASP A 129 1.97 20.10 51.06
CA ASP A 129 2.36 20.08 52.47
C ASP A 129 3.24 21.28 52.83
N LYS A 130 4.21 21.62 51.96
CA LYS A 130 5.06 22.81 52.12
C LYS A 130 4.26 24.12 52.10
N ARG A 131 3.13 24.18 51.39
CA ARG A 131 2.24 25.34 51.33
C ARG A 131 1.32 25.46 52.54
N LYS A 132 1.09 24.38 53.30
CA LYS A 132 0.26 24.39 54.53
C LYS A 132 1.02 24.73 55.80
N LYS A 133 2.35 24.61 55.81
CA LYS A 133 3.22 24.90 56.97
C LYS A 133 3.81 26.32 56.97
N LYS A 134 3.33 27.21 56.11
CA LYS A 134 3.70 28.62 56.03
C LYS A 134 2.44 29.47 56.14
#